data_AF-A0A660PI25-F1
#
_entry.id   AF-A0A660PI25-F1
#
_cell.length_a   1.000
_cell.length_b   1.000
_cell.length_c   1.000
_cell.angle_alpha   90.00
_cell.angle_beta   90.00
_cell.angle_gamma   90.00
#
_symmetry.space_group_name_H-M   'P 1'
#
loop_
_entity.id
_entity.type
_entity.pdbx_description
1 polymer ?
#
loop_
_entity_poly.entity_id
_entity_poly.type
_entity_poly.pdbx_seq_one_letter_code
_entity_poly.pdbx_strand_id
1 'polypeptide(L)'
;MKREYILTALFFLIVAIFFYMFYQLLIPFFTPIAWAGILVIVFYPVYGWLNIKIKSSWLASLVACILVFIIIIGPAIYLLASLVSEAADAVQLVNEAYKSGNLKDYLTLNIPFINAIKSKLSNYPQLADIDFEVIIKDAVTTITKAIGSQATTVIANITKTFFYFILMLFTMFFF
;
A
#
# COMPACT_ATOMS: atom_id res chain seq x y z
N MET A 1 -1.04 -45.37 -37.95
CA MET A 1 -0.21 -45.16 -36.74
C MET A 1 -0.98 -45.70 -35.54
N LYS A 2 -0.36 -46.58 -34.74
CA LYS A 2 -1.08 -47.33 -33.69
C LYS A 2 -1.66 -46.36 -32.66
N ARG A 3 -2.95 -46.50 -32.34
CA ARG A 3 -3.75 -45.68 -31.41
C ARG A 3 -3.03 -45.43 -30.06
N GLU A 4 -2.18 -46.38 -29.67
CA GLU A 4 -1.29 -46.33 -28.51
C GLU A 4 -0.33 -45.12 -28.55
N TYR A 5 0.31 -44.81 -29.68
CA TYR A 5 1.22 -43.66 -29.77
C TYR A 5 0.50 -42.31 -29.61
N ILE A 6 -0.75 -42.23 -30.07
CA ILE A 6 -1.59 -41.03 -29.91
C ILE A 6 -1.96 -40.85 -28.44
N LEU A 7 -2.32 -41.94 -27.74
CA LEU A 7 -2.63 -41.91 -26.31
C LEU A 7 -1.39 -41.55 -25.47
N THR A 8 -0.22 -42.12 -25.79
CA THR A 8 1.04 -41.78 -25.11
C THR A 8 1.42 -40.32 -25.33
N ALA A 9 1.32 -39.81 -26.56
CA ALA A 9 1.59 -38.40 -26.85
C ALA A 9 0.62 -37.46 -26.13
N LEU A 10 -0.67 -37.80 -26.09
CA LEU A 10 -1.68 -37.04 -25.37
C LEU A 10 -1.42 -37.02 -23.86
N PHE A 11 -1.03 -38.17 -23.28
CA PHE A 11 -0.66 -38.26 -21.87
C PHE A 11 0.51 -37.33 -21.53
N PHE A 12 1.60 -37.37 -22.30
CA PHE A 12 2.74 -36.48 -22.07
C PHE A 12 2.39 -35.01 -22.27
N LEU A 13 1.54 -34.68 -23.23
CA LEU A 13 1.06 -33.32 -23.45
C LEU A 13 0.25 -32.81 -22.24
N ILE A 14 -0.65 -33.64 -21.71
CA ILE A 14 -1.41 -33.30 -20.50
C ILE A 14 -0.46 -33.11 -19.31
N VAL A 15 0.47 -34.03 -19.09
CA VAL A 15 1.47 -33.93 -18.02
C VAL A 15 2.29 -32.65 -18.15
N ALA A 16 2.73 -32.29 -19.37
CA ALA A 16 3.47 -31.05 -19.61
C ALA A 16 2.65 -29.80 -19.28
N ILE A 17 1.36 -29.78 -19.65
CA ILE A 17 0.45 -28.68 -19.29
C ILE A 17 0.26 -28.59 -17.78
N PHE A 18 0.07 -29.73 -17.10
CA PHE A 18 -0.04 -29.77 -15.64
C PHE A 18 1.22 -29.25 -14.96
N PHE A 19 2.40 -29.69 -15.39
CA PHE A 19 3.68 -29.19 -14.89
C PHE A 19 3.86 -27.69 -15.15
N TYR A 20 3.46 -27.20 -16.32
CA TYR A 20 3.52 -25.78 -16.64
C TYR A 20 2.59 -24.95 -15.75
N MET A 21 1.34 -25.38 -15.55
CA MET A 21 0.40 -24.71 -14.65
C MET A 21 0.90 -24.73 -13.20
N PHE A 22 1.42 -25.87 -12.75
CA PHE A 22 2.01 -26.01 -11.41
C PHE A 22 3.21 -25.08 -11.22
N TYR A 23 4.09 -25.00 -12.21
CA TYR A 23 5.21 -24.06 -12.20
C TYR A 23 4.71 -22.61 -12.09
N GLN A 24 3.71 -22.22 -12.90
CA GLN A 24 3.12 -20.89 -12.85
C GLN A 24 2.49 -20.56 -11.48
N LEU A 25 1.89 -21.55 -10.81
CA LEU A 25 1.39 -21.40 -9.45
C LEU A 25 2.52 -21.20 -8.43
N LEU A 26 3.68 -21.85 -8.61
CA LEU A 26 4.81 -21.74 -7.69
C LEU A 26 5.64 -20.46 -7.87
N ILE A 27 5.77 -19.91 -9.08
CA ILE A 27 6.51 -18.67 -9.37
C ILE A 27 6.28 -17.56 -8.31
N PRO A 28 5.03 -17.18 -7.96
CA PRO A 28 4.80 -16.09 -7.01
C PRO A 28 5.29 -16.37 -5.58
N PHE A 29 5.53 -17.64 -5.20
CA PHE A 29 6.03 -18.01 -3.88
C PHE A 29 7.54 -17.87 -3.74
N PHE A 30 8.31 -17.94 -4.83
CA PHE A 30 9.76 -17.75 -4.77
C PHE A 30 10.14 -16.33 -4.36
N THR A 31 9.35 -15.33 -4.77
CA THR A 31 9.57 -13.93 -4.41
C THR A 31 9.59 -13.70 -2.89
N PRO A 32 8.54 -14.04 -2.11
CA PRO A 32 8.57 -13.87 -0.66
C PRO A 32 9.63 -14.75 0.03
N ILE A 33 9.93 -15.95 -0.48
CA ILE A 33 11.00 -16.80 0.06
C ILE A 33 12.37 -16.11 -0.09
N ALA A 34 12.66 -15.53 -1.26
CA ALA A 34 13.91 -14.81 -1.50
C ALA A 34 14.04 -13.59 -0.57
N TRP A 35 12.97 -12.81 -0.43
CA TRP A 35 12.94 -11.68 0.49
C TRP A 35 13.07 -12.11 1.96
N ALA A 36 12.49 -13.25 2.35
CA ALA A 36 12.66 -13.80 3.69
C ALA A 36 14.14 -14.09 3.98
N GLY A 37 14.86 -14.69 3.03
CA GLY A 37 16.31 -14.91 3.15
C GLY A 37 17.10 -13.60 3.35
N ILE A 38 16.76 -12.55 2.60
CA ILE A 38 17.37 -11.23 2.77
C ILE A 38 17.09 -10.69 4.17
N LEU A 39 15.84 -10.76 4.64
CA LEU A 39 15.48 -10.29 5.97
C LEU A 39 16.17 -11.08 7.08
N VAL A 40 16.28 -12.40 6.94
CA VAL A 40 17.02 -13.23 7.89
C VAL A 40 18.47 -12.75 8.00
N ILE A 41 19.15 -12.49 6.88
CA ILE A 41 20.53 -12.00 6.89
C ILE A 41 20.63 -10.64 7.59
N VAL A 42 19.72 -9.71 7.29
CA VAL A 42 19.71 -8.36 7.86
C VAL A 42 19.39 -8.39 9.37
N PHE A 43 18.46 -9.24 9.79
CA PHE A 43 17.97 -9.33 11.17
C PHE A 43 18.62 -10.46 11.99
N TYR A 44 19.57 -11.20 11.42
CA TYR A 44 20.35 -12.23 12.12
C TYR A 44 20.97 -11.75 13.45
N PRO A 45 21.61 -10.55 13.54
CA PRO A 45 22.16 -10.09 14.82
C PRO A 45 21.08 -9.93 15.91
N VAL A 46 19.86 -9.54 15.53
CA VAL A 46 18.72 -9.43 16.45
C VAL A 46 18.30 -10.82 16.92
N TYR A 47 18.18 -11.77 15.99
CA TYR A 47 17.88 -13.16 16.34
C TYR A 47 18.95 -13.77 17.26
N GLY A 48 20.23 -13.56 16.98
CA GLY A 48 21.34 -14.06 17.80
C GLY A 48 21.27 -13.54 19.24
N TRP A 49 21.00 -12.24 19.41
CA TRP A 49 20.81 -11.64 20.73
C TRP A 49 19.58 -12.20 21.47
N LEU A 50 18.47 -12.41 20.74
CA LEU A 50 17.25 -13.03 21.28
C LEU A 50 17.49 -14.48 21.70
N ASN A 51 18.22 -15.26 20.91
CA ASN A 51 18.50 -16.68 21.17
C ASN A 51 19.41 -16.87 22.39
N ILE A 52 20.27 -15.89 22.72
CA ILE A 52 21.04 -15.90 23.97
C ILE A 52 20.14 -15.63 25.18
N LYS A 53 19.13 -14.76 25.05
CA LYS A 53 18.22 -14.40 26.14
C LYS A 53 17.07 -15.39 26.35
N ILE A 54 16.59 -15.99 25.27
CA ILE A 54 15.42 -16.88 25.25
C ILE A 54 15.94 -18.31 25.10
N LYS A 55 15.74 -19.14 26.13
CA LYS A 55 16.19 -20.55 26.13
C LYS A 55 15.62 -21.41 25.00
N SER A 56 14.50 -21.00 24.42
CA SER A 56 13.80 -21.76 23.38
C SER A 56 13.91 -21.07 22.03
N SER A 57 14.55 -21.74 21.07
CA SER A 57 14.82 -21.19 19.75
C SER A 57 13.56 -20.83 18.97
N TRP A 58 12.44 -21.56 19.15
CA TRP A 58 11.19 -21.24 18.46
C TRP A 58 10.57 -19.92 18.97
N LEU A 59 10.66 -19.64 20.28
CA LEU A 59 10.23 -18.36 20.83
C LEU A 59 11.13 -17.22 20.35
N ALA A 60 12.45 -17.45 20.25
CA ALA A 60 13.37 -16.45 19.72
C ALA A 60 13.04 -16.08 18.27
N SER A 61 12.76 -17.06 17.41
CA SER A 61 12.35 -16.84 16.02
C SER A 61 11.01 -16.11 15.93
N LEU A 62 10.03 -16.50 16.76
CA LEU A 62 8.72 -15.84 16.79
C LEU A 62 8.83 -14.37 17.19
N VAL A 63 9.61 -14.08 18.24
CA VAL A 63 9.84 -12.69 18.69
C VAL A 63 10.56 -11.88 17.60
N ALA A 64 11.55 -12.47 16.92
CA ALA A 64 12.21 -11.83 15.79
C ALA A 64 11.22 -11.51 14.66
N CYS A 65 10.34 -12.44 14.28
CA CYS A 65 9.31 -12.21 13.26
C CYS A 65 8.33 -11.09 13.66
N ILE A 66 7.89 -11.04 14.92
CA ILE A 66 7.03 -9.95 15.42
C ILE A 66 7.77 -8.61 15.35
N LEU A 67 9.04 -8.58 15.73
CA LEU A 67 9.83 -7.35 15.69
C LEU A 67 9.97 -6.85 14.25
N VAL A 68 10.25 -7.74 13.29
CA VAL A 68 10.28 -7.40 11.87
C VAL A 68 8.91 -6.92 11.37
N PHE A 69 7.82 -7.58 11.77
CA PHE A 69 6.45 -7.14 11.48
C PHE A 69 6.24 -5.68 11.91
N ILE A 70 6.57 -5.35 13.16
CA ILE A 70 6.36 -4.01 13.71
C ILE A 70 7.24 -2.98 12.99
N ILE A 71 8.51 -3.30 12.73
CA ILE A 71 9.45 -2.37 12.07
C ILE A 71 9.01 -2.05 10.64
N ILE A 72 8.46 -3.02 9.90
CA ILE A 72 8.07 -2.83 8.51
C ILE A 72 6.66 -2.23 8.40
N ILE A 73 5.68 -2.79 9.11
CA ILE A 73 4.27 -2.40 8.99
C ILE A 73 3.93 -1.21 9.90
N GLY A 74 4.57 -1.09 11.05
CA GLY A 74 4.30 -0.04 12.03
C GLY A 74 4.37 1.38 11.45
N PRO A 75 5.46 1.77 10.75
CA PRO A 75 5.58 3.10 10.16
C PRO A 75 4.49 3.39 9.13
N ALA A 76 4.11 2.39 8.33
CA ALA A 76 3.06 2.55 7.33
C ALA A 76 1.69 2.79 7.98
N ILE A 77 1.35 2.04 9.03
CA ILE A 77 0.11 2.24 9.78
C ILE A 77 0.10 3.63 10.43
N TYR A 78 1.22 4.03 11.04
CA TYR A 78 1.33 5.35 11.67
C TYR A 78 1.11 6.48 10.66
N LEU A 79 1.79 6.44 9.52
CA LEU A 79 1.63 7.45 8.46
C LEU A 79 0.20 7.49 7.92
N LEU A 80 -0.43 6.33 7.69
CA LEU A 80 -1.82 6.28 7.24
C LEU A 80 -2.78 6.85 8.29
N ALA A 81 -2.58 6.52 9.57
CA ALA A 81 -3.40 7.04 10.65
C ALA A 81 -3.28 8.58 10.77
N SER A 82 -2.05 9.10 10.73
CA SER A 82 -1.80 10.55 10.75
C SER A 82 -2.42 11.27 9.56
N LEU A 83 -2.31 10.70 8.37
CA LEU A 83 -2.91 11.27 7.16
C LEU A 83 -4.43 11.31 7.25
N VAL A 84 -5.05 10.25 7.77
CA VAL A 84 -6.51 10.20 7.96
C VAL A 84 -6.97 11.22 9.00
N SER A 85 -6.23 11.40 10.11
CA SER A 85 -6.57 12.43 11.10
C SER A 85 -6.43 13.84 10.52
N GLU A 86 -5.34 14.14 9.80
CA GLU A 86 -5.15 15.45 9.16
C GLU A 86 -6.25 15.75 8.14
N ALA A 87 -6.66 14.75 7.36
CA ALA A 87 -7.75 14.89 6.41
C ALA A 87 -9.09 15.16 7.11
N ALA A 88 -9.37 14.46 8.22
CA ALA A 88 -10.58 14.67 9.01
C ALA A 88 -10.63 16.08 9.62
N ASP A 89 -9.51 16.55 10.18
CA ASP A 89 -9.39 17.89 10.77
C ASP A 89 -9.55 18.98 9.71
N ALA A 90 -8.96 18.81 8.52
CA ALA A 90 -9.12 19.74 7.40
C ALA A 90 -10.59 19.86 6.95
N VAL A 91 -11.32 18.73 6.89
CA VAL A 91 -12.75 18.73 6.54
C VAL A 91 -13.59 19.40 7.63
N GLN A 92 -13.26 19.21 8.91
CA GLN A 92 -13.95 19.89 10.01
C GLN A 92 -13.73 21.42 9.95
N LEU A 93 -12.48 21.87 9.73
CA LEU A 93 -12.15 23.29 9.61
C LEU A 93 -12.93 23.97 8.47
N VAL A 94 -13.06 23.31 7.32
CA VAL A 94 -13.84 23.81 6.18
C VAL A 94 -15.34 23.87 6.53
N ASN A 95 -15.88 22.85 7.19
CA ASN A 95 -17.29 22.80 7.58
C ASN A 95 -17.65 23.87 8.63
N GLU A 96 -16.76 24.14 9.59
CA GLU A 96 -16.95 25.19 10.60
C GLU A 96 -16.86 26.60 10.00
N ALA A 97 -15.92 26.81 9.07
CA ALA A 97 -15.83 28.05 8.31
C ALA A 97 -17.09 28.31 7.47
N TYR A 98 -17.70 27.26 6.91
CA TYR A 98 -18.96 27.35 6.14
C TYR A 98 -20.16 27.69 7.03
N LYS A 99 -20.29 27.04 8.20
CA LYS A 99 -21.42 27.25 9.12
C LYS A 99 -21.40 28.59 9.85
N SER A 100 -20.22 29.16 10.10
CA SER A 100 -20.09 30.42 10.84
C SER A 100 -20.39 31.67 10.01
N GLY A 101 -20.65 31.55 8.71
CA GLY A 101 -20.90 32.70 7.82
C GLY A 101 -19.67 33.57 7.54
N ASN A 102 -18.54 33.28 8.19
CA ASN A 102 -17.26 33.99 8.10
C ASN A 102 -16.27 33.27 7.16
N LEU A 103 -16.75 32.64 6.10
CA LEU A 103 -15.91 32.02 5.06
C LEU A 103 -14.83 32.99 4.54
N LYS A 104 -15.15 34.29 4.48
CA LYS A 104 -14.23 35.34 4.00
C LYS A 104 -13.07 35.63 4.94
N ASP A 105 -13.22 35.42 6.26
CA ASP A 105 -12.15 35.71 7.23
C ASP A 105 -11.20 34.52 7.44
N TYR A 106 -11.65 33.30 7.13
CA TYR A 106 -10.80 32.11 7.16
C TYR A 106 -10.17 31.79 5.79
N LEU A 107 -10.79 32.17 4.66
CA LEU A 107 -10.17 32.09 3.33
C LEU A 107 -9.15 33.21 3.07
N THR A 108 -9.07 34.21 3.94
CA THR A 108 -7.94 35.17 4.00
C THR A 108 -6.81 34.67 4.90
N LEU A 109 -6.84 33.41 5.37
CA LEU A 109 -5.61 32.73 5.80
C LEU A 109 -4.59 32.91 4.68
N ASN A 110 -3.54 33.64 5.02
CA ASN A 110 -2.48 34.09 4.15
C ASN A 110 -1.63 32.88 3.73
N ILE A 111 -2.21 31.97 2.94
CA ILE A 111 -1.48 30.86 2.35
C ILE A 111 -0.65 31.50 1.24
N PRO A 112 0.68 31.58 1.37
CA PRO A 112 1.52 32.30 0.40
C PRO A 112 1.35 31.75 -1.03
N PHE A 113 0.97 30.47 -1.15
CA PHE A 113 0.64 29.82 -2.41
C PHE A 113 -0.62 30.39 -3.08
N ILE A 114 -1.71 30.63 -2.33
CA ILE A 114 -2.95 31.20 -2.89
C ILE A 114 -2.74 32.66 -3.30
N ASN A 115 -1.97 33.44 -2.53
CA ASN A 115 -1.68 34.83 -2.87
C ASN A 115 -0.71 34.96 -4.05
N ALA A 116 0.24 34.04 -4.21
CA ALA A 116 1.09 33.95 -5.40
C ALA A 116 0.31 33.54 -6.66
N ILE A 117 -0.72 32.70 -6.51
CA ILE A 117 -1.65 32.37 -7.59
C ILE A 117 -2.52 33.58 -7.93
N LYS A 118 -3.15 34.22 -6.94
CA LYS A 118 -3.99 35.41 -7.13
C LYS A 118 -3.24 36.58 -7.77
N SER A 119 -1.99 36.84 -7.39
CA SER A 119 -1.19 37.94 -7.95
C SER A 119 -0.68 37.67 -9.37
N LYS A 120 -0.51 36.40 -9.76
CA LYS A 120 -0.25 36.03 -11.16
C LYS A 120 -1.52 36.08 -12.03
N LEU A 121 -2.68 35.85 -11.42
CA LEU A 121 -3.98 35.80 -12.11
C LEU A 121 -4.66 37.17 -12.22
N SER A 122 -4.33 38.13 -11.34
CA SER A 122 -4.87 39.49 -11.35
C SER A 122 -4.50 40.31 -12.61
N ASN A 123 -3.57 39.84 -13.42
CA ASN A 123 -3.25 40.44 -14.72
C ASN A 123 -4.27 40.07 -15.83
N TYR A 124 -5.26 39.23 -15.52
CA TYR A 124 -6.31 38.81 -16.46
C TYR A 124 -7.70 39.06 -15.86
N PRO A 125 -8.37 40.19 -16.19
CA PRO A 125 -9.68 40.56 -15.64
C PRO A 125 -10.82 39.58 -15.98
N GLN A 126 -10.59 38.63 -16.90
CA GLN A 126 -11.54 37.58 -17.26
C GLN A 126 -11.54 36.38 -16.28
N LEU A 127 -10.63 36.35 -15.31
CA LEU A 127 -10.46 35.27 -14.33
C LEU A 127 -10.89 35.65 -12.91
N ALA A 128 -11.52 36.83 -12.73
CA ALA A 128 -12.05 37.27 -11.44
C ALA A 128 -13.33 36.51 -11.02
N ASP A 129 -13.93 35.76 -11.95
CA ASP A 129 -15.12 34.91 -11.74
C ASP A 129 -14.73 33.43 -11.62
N ILE A 130 -13.56 33.15 -11.04
CA ILE A 130 -13.19 31.78 -10.70
C ILE A 130 -14.06 31.34 -9.53
N ASP A 131 -15.07 30.58 -9.89
CA ASP A 131 -15.99 29.95 -8.97
C ASP A 131 -15.23 28.87 -8.18
N PHE A 132 -14.73 29.24 -7.00
CA PHE A 132 -14.01 28.35 -6.09
C PHE A 132 -14.81 27.08 -5.78
N GLU A 133 -16.14 27.15 -5.87
CA GLU A 133 -17.04 26.02 -5.74
C GLU A 133 -16.82 24.97 -6.84
N VAL A 134 -16.54 25.40 -8.08
CA VAL A 134 -16.25 24.52 -9.22
C VAL A 134 -14.89 23.84 -9.04
N ILE A 135 -13.85 24.57 -8.57
CA ILE A 135 -12.53 23.97 -8.33
C ILE A 135 -12.57 22.93 -7.20
N ILE A 136 -13.30 23.22 -6.11
CA ILE A 136 -13.46 22.26 -5.00
C ILE A 136 -14.28 21.04 -5.48
N LYS A 137 -15.38 21.25 -6.21
CA LYS A 137 -16.17 20.15 -6.78
C LYS A 137 -15.35 19.30 -7.75
N ASP A 138 -14.53 19.91 -8.61
CA ASP A 138 -13.66 19.19 -9.54
C ASP A 138 -12.54 18.44 -8.81
N ALA A 139 -11.94 19.03 -7.77
CA ALA A 139 -10.95 18.35 -6.94
C ALA A 139 -11.57 17.14 -6.21
N VAL A 140 -12.72 17.33 -5.56
CA VAL A 140 -13.46 16.26 -4.88
C VAL A 140 -13.83 15.16 -5.86
N THR A 141 -14.43 15.49 -7.01
CA THR A 141 -14.82 14.49 -8.01
C THR A 141 -13.62 13.78 -8.64
N THR A 142 -12.50 14.46 -8.85
CA THR A 142 -11.25 13.84 -9.34
C THR A 142 -10.69 12.87 -8.33
N ILE A 143 -10.65 13.26 -7.05
CA ILE A 143 -10.21 12.38 -5.95
C ILE A 143 -11.17 11.20 -5.81
N THR A 144 -12.49 11.42 -5.81
CA THR A 144 -13.49 10.35 -5.74
C THR A 144 -13.41 9.41 -6.93
N LYS A 145 -13.18 9.91 -8.15
CA LYS A 145 -12.98 9.06 -9.34
C LYS A 145 -11.67 8.29 -9.27
N ALA A 146 -10.57 8.91 -8.84
CA ALA A 146 -9.28 8.26 -8.68
C ALA A 146 -9.34 7.15 -7.63
N ILE A 147 -9.92 7.44 -6.46
CA ILE A 147 -10.14 6.47 -5.40
C ILE A 147 -11.11 5.38 -5.88
N GLY A 148 -12.26 5.74 -6.45
CA GLY A 148 -13.28 4.78 -6.86
C GLY A 148 -12.82 3.83 -7.97
N SER A 149 -12.11 4.35 -8.98
CA SER A 149 -11.61 3.54 -10.10
C SER A 149 -10.42 2.65 -9.72
N GLN A 150 -9.58 3.10 -8.78
CA GLN A 150 -8.42 2.34 -8.33
C GLN A 150 -8.65 1.59 -7.02
N ALA A 151 -9.79 1.75 -6.35
CA ALA A 151 -10.09 1.11 -5.06
C ALA A 151 -9.88 -0.40 -5.14
N THR A 152 -10.42 -1.05 -6.17
CA THR A 152 -10.25 -2.50 -6.36
C THR A 152 -8.79 -2.88 -6.53
N THR A 153 -8.02 -2.12 -7.30
CA THR A 153 -6.59 -2.37 -7.52
C THR A 153 -5.77 -2.15 -6.24
N VAL A 154 -6.05 -1.09 -5.50
CA VAL A 154 -5.40 -0.79 -4.22
C VAL A 154 -5.71 -1.89 -3.21
N ILE A 155 -6.97 -2.28 -3.06
CA ILE A 155 -7.39 -3.37 -2.18
C ILE A 155 -6.68 -4.67 -2.58
N ALA A 156 -6.71 -5.03 -3.87
CA ALA A 156 -6.05 -6.24 -4.37
C ALA A 156 -4.53 -6.21 -4.11
N ASN A 157 -3.87 -5.07 -4.30
CA ASN A 157 -2.45 -4.90 -4.04
C ASN A 157 -2.12 -5.01 -2.54
N ILE A 158 -2.93 -4.41 -1.67
CA ILE A 158 -2.78 -4.54 -0.21
C ILE A 158 -2.94 -6.00 0.20
N THR A 159 -3.98 -6.68 -0.28
CA THR A 159 -4.20 -8.11 -0.02
C THR A 159 -3.02 -8.94 -0.50
N LYS A 160 -2.54 -8.73 -1.74
CA LYS A 160 -1.36 -9.42 -2.29
C LYS A 160 -0.13 -9.18 -1.42
N THR A 161 0.11 -7.93 -1.04
CA THR A 161 1.27 -7.53 -0.22
C THR A 161 1.20 -8.18 1.15
N PHE A 162 0.02 -8.19 1.77
CA PHE A 162 -0.22 -8.83 3.05
C PHE A 162 0.03 -10.34 3.00
N PHE A 163 -0.50 -11.04 1.98
CA PHE A 163 -0.22 -12.46 1.78
C PHE A 163 1.28 -12.72 1.56
N TYR A 164 1.95 -11.91 0.75
CA TYR A 164 3.39 -12.06 0.49
C TYR A 164 4.20 -11.82 1.75
N PHE A 165 3.78 -10.87 2.57
CA PHE A 165 4.42 -10.57 3.84
C PHE A 165 4.24 -11.72 4.86
N ILE A 166 3.05 -12.30 4.95
CA ILE A 166 2.82 -13.49 5.79
C ILE A 166 3.71 -14.65 5.35
N LEU A 167 3.77 -14.93 4.04
CA LEU A 167 4.62 -15.98 3.50
C LEU A 167 6.09 -15.72 3.83
N MET A 168 6.54 -14.46 3.71
CA MET A 168 7.89 -14.05 4.04
C MET A 168 8.22 -14.28 5.52
N LEU A 169 7.34 -13.86 6.44
CA LEU A 169 7.51 -14.09 7.88
C LEU A 169 7.46 -15.58 8.24
N PHE A 170 6.57 -16.34 7.60
CA PHE A 170 6.49 -17.79 7.76
C PHE A 170 7.79 -18.45 7.34
N THR A 171 8.32 -18.13 6.16
CA THR A 171 9.60 -18.66 5.68
C THR A 171 10.75 -18.24 6.59
N MET A 172 10.79 -16.96 6.99
CA MET A 172 11.81 -16.42 7.90
C MET A 172 11.82 -17.17 9.25
N PHE A 173 10.66 -17.61 9.75
CA PHE A 173 10.58 -18.36 11.00
C PHE A 173 11.28 -19.73 10.92
N PHE A 174 11.33 -20.35 9.74
CA PHE A 174 11.94 -21.68 9.53
C PHE A 174 13.39 -21.66 9.03
N PHE A 175 13.86 -20.51 8.53
CA PHE A 175 15.25 -20.31 8.16
C PHE A 175 16.12 -20.12 9.41
#